data_AF-A0A0R2PWL2-F1
#
_entry.id   AF-A0A0R2PWL2-F1
#
_cell.length_a   1.000
_cell.length_b   1.000
_cell.length_c   1.000
_cell.angle_alpha   90.00
_cell.angle_beta   90.00
_cell.angle_gamma   90.00
#
_symmetry.space_group_name_H-M   'P 1'
#
loop_
_entity.id
_entity.type
_entity.pdbx_description
1 polymer ?
#
loop_
_entity_poly.entity_id
_entity_poly.type
_entity_poly.pdbx_seq_one_letter_code
_entity_poly.pdbx_strand_id
1 'polypeptide(L)'
;VRPTAAQRRQADIAEGIIKLSPSSLTFLHDECPACFWHHYNGRPRPATAFPKVFGALDNAQKDFFVGHSTKDIKKSLPAGVIERGKRVRSEAIALPGTSYRVQFAGETDTILNFSRAGYGVCDFKTSSPGEGASELYGRQLLAYAIALERPSGDALPLAPVSRLGLICFPPDDMIELPTRAVKPAAKSRAATPAALKRYAYRTSAVWVEVERNDEAFLNFVANAVKLITRPTMPRSAPNCGWCRWSRMTAPLLEQTSSDALAHLSTDAA
;
A
#
# COMPACT_ATOMS: atom_id res chain seq x y z
N VAL A 1 -27.42 -1.02 -8.88
CA VAL A 1 -26.77 -0.08 -7.93
C VAL A 1 -25.53 -0.73 -7.34
N ARG A 2 -24.37 -0.08 -7.33
CA ARG A 2 -23.14 -0.64 -6.73
C ARG A 2 -23.29 -0.61 -5.21
N PRO A 3 -23.04 -1.72 -4.48
CA PRO A 3 -23.17 -1.72 -3.03
C PRO A 3 -22.29 -0.64 -2.37
N THR A 4 -22.73 -0.08 -1.25
CA THR A 4 -21.91 0.83 -0.44
C THR A 4 -20.74 0.06 0.21
N ALA A 5 -19.76 0.78 0.77
CA ALA A 5 -18.68 0.15 1.52
C ALA A 5 -19.21 -0.64 2.73
N ALA A 6 -20.21 -0.09 3.44
CA ALA A 6 -20.86 -0.74 4.56
C ALA A 6 -21.62 -2.02 4.14
N GLN A 7 -22.32 -1.99 3.01
CA GLN A 7 -23.03 -3.18 2.50
C GLN A 7 -22.06 -4.30 2.11
N ARG A 8 -20.96 -3.97 1.41
CA ARG A 8 -19.91 -4.96 1.12
C ARG A 8 -19.32 -5.55 2.39
N ARG A 9 -19.09 -4.71 3.41
CA ARG A 9 -18.56 -5.14 4.69
C ARG A 9 -19.50 -6.10 5.42
N GLN A 10 -20.79 -5.80 5.45
CA GLN A 10 -21.76 -6.67 6.11
C GLN A 10 -21.83 -8.04 5.42
N ALA A 11 -21.72 -8.06 4.09
CA ALA A 11 -21.63 -9.30 3.32
C ALA A 11 -20.34 -10.08 3.66
N ASP A 12 -19.18 -9.40 3.69
CA ASP A 12 -17.89 -10.02 4.05
C ASP A 12 -17.93 -10.64 5.46
N ILE A 13 -18.55 -9.95 6.44
CA ILE A 13 -18.74 -10.47 7.80
C ILE A 13 -19.68 -11.69 7.79
N ALA A 14 -20.80 -11.62 7.08
CA ALA A 14 -21.78 -12.70 7.01
C ALA A 14 -21.21 -13.96 6.33
N GLU A 15 -20.38 -13.79 5.31
CA GLU A 15 -19.67 -14.88 4.62
C GLU A 15 -18.49 -15.43 5.44
N GLY A 16 -18.05 -14.69 6.46
CA GLY A 16 -16.87 -15.03 7.25
C GLY A 16 -15.55 -14.83 6.49
N ILE A 17 -15.55 -14.08 5.37
CA ILE A 17 -14.36 -13.81 4.55
C ILE A 17 -14.06 -12.31 4.56
N ILE A 18 -12.98 -11.96 5.26
CA ILE A 18 -12.59 -10.58 5.51
C ILE A 18 -11.54 -10.14 4.50
N LYS A 19 -11.88 -9.15 3.67
CA LYS A 19 -10.96 -8.59 2.68
C LYS A 19 -10.10 -7.50 3.31
N LEU A 20 -8.78 -7.65 3.25
CA LEU A 20 -7.82 -6.67 3.74
C LEU A 20 -6.92 -6.16 2.61
N SER A 21 -6.67 -4.85 2.59
CA SER A 21 -5.61 -4.26 1.77
C SER A 21 -4.27 -4.40 2.50
N PRO A 22 -3.23 -4.98 1.88
CA PRO A 22 -1.89 -5.05 2.47
C PRO A 22 -1.36 -3.72 3.03
N SER A 23 -1.56 -2.62 2.30
CA SER A 23 -1.12 -1.28 2.72
C SER A 23 -1.81 -0.75 3.99
N SER A 24 -3.02 -1.24 4.32
CA SER A 24 -3.73 -0.83 5.53
C SER A 24 -3.14 -1.43 6.82
N LEU A 25 -2.40 -2.54 6.69
CA LEU A 25 -1.75 -3.24 7.81
C LEU A 25 -0.47 -2.53 8.26
N THR A 26 0.07 -1.69 7.39
CA THR A 26 1.31 -0.93 7.58
C THR A 26 1.08 0.20 8.60
N PHE A 27 0.21 1.17 8.30
CA PHE A 27 0.14 2.40 9.09
C PHE A 27 -1.09 2.50 10.00
N LEU A 28 -2.25 2.14 9.45
CA LEU A 28 -3.52 2.54 10.07
C LEU A 28 -3.81 1.78 11.38
N HIS A 29 -3.42 0.51 11.44
CA HIS A 29 -3.60 -0.32 12.63
C HIS A 29 -2.83 0.24 13.84
N ASP A 30 -1.56 0.59 13.64
CA ASP A 30 -0.66 0.96 14.73
C ASP A 30 -0.92 2.39 15.24
N GLU A 31 -1.40 3.28 14.38
CA GLU A 31 -1.71 4.65 14.78
C GLU A 31 -2.94 4.74 15.71
N CYS A 32 -4.03 4.05 15.38
CA CYS A 32 -5.25 4.11 16.19
C CYS A 32 -6.22 2.95 15.91
N PRO A 33 -6.49 2.08 16.90
CA PRO A 33 -7.43 0.95 16.75
C PRO A 33 -8.84 1.38 16.31
N ALA A 34 -9.33 2.53 16.80
CA ALA A 34 -10.64 3.06 16.41
C ALA A 34 -10.65 3.54 14.95
N CYS A 35 -9.57 4.15 14.46
CA CYS A 35 -9.46 4.55 13.06
C CYS A 35 -9.37 3.33 12.13
N PHE A 36 -8.64 2.30 12.54
CA PHE A 36 -8.56 1.04 11.80
C PHE A 36 -9.94 0.36 11.73
N TRP A 37 -10.65 0.28 12.86
CA TRP A 37 -12.04 -0.18 12.90
C TRP A 37 -12.94 0.63 11.97
N HIS A 38 -12.90 1.96 12.05
CA HIS A 38 -13.74 2.83 11.21
C HIS A 38 -13.48 2.68 9.71
N HIS A 39 -12.22 2.57 9.30
CA HIS A 39 -11.85 2.36 7.91
C HIS A 39 -12.50 1.11 7.32
N TYR A 40 -12.44 0.01 8.07
CA TYR A 40 -13.05 -1.26 7.66
C TYR A 40 -14.57 -1.32 7.90
N ASN A 41 -15.15 -0.36 8.61
CA ASN A 41 -16.59 -0.22 8.86
C ASN A 41 -17.22 0.96 8.08
N GLY A 42 -16.62 1.33 6.94
CA GLY A 42 -17.22 2.26 5.98
C GLY A 42 -17.12 3.74 6.34
N ARG A 43 -16.30 4.08 7.34
CA ARG A 43 -16.03 5.46 7.78
C ARG A 43 -14.52 5.75 7.73
N PRO A 44 -13.85 5.61 6.57
CA PRO A 44 -12.43 5.91 6.48
C PRO A 44 -12.16 7.36 6.87
N ARG A 45 -10.92 7.63 7.28
CA ARG A 45 -10.47 9.01 7.50
C ARG A 45 -10.67 9.82 6.21
N PRO A 46 -10.97 11.13 6.31
CA PRO A 46 -10.97 12.02 5.16
C PRO A 46 -9.67 11.89 4.35
N ALA A 47 -9.80 11.89 3.02
CA ALA A 47 -8.64 11.88 2.15
C ALA A 47 -7.82 13.16 2.37
N THR A 48 -6.52 13.01 2.63
CA THR A 48 -5.58 14.12 2.70
C THR A 48 -4.93 14.34 1.34
N ALA A 49 -4.50 15.57 1.07
CA ALA A 49 -3.70 15.85 -0.13
C ALA A 49 -2.37 15.09 -0.02
N PHE A 50 -2.17 14.10 -0.90
CA PHE A 50 -0.89 13.41 -1.02
C PHE A 50 0.00 14.13 -2.04
N PRO A 51 1.23 14.53 -1.68
CA PRO A 51 2.11 15.23 -2.62
C PRO A 51 2.41 14.37 -3.86
N LYS A 52 2.06 14.88 -5.05
CA LYS A 52 2.24 14.17 -6.34
C LYS A 52 3.69 13.75 -6.61
N VAL A 53 4.66 14.45 -6.02
CA VAL A 53 6.09 14.19 -6.18
C VAL A 53 6.47 12.77 -5.75
N PHE A 54 5.88 12.23 -4.68
CA PHE A 54 6.22 10.89 -4.22
C PHE A 54 5.81 9.82 -5.24
N GLY A 55 4.63 9.94 -5.83
CA GLY A 55 4.19 9.03 -6.89
C GLY A 55 5.01 9.20 -8.19
N ALA A 56 5.49 10.41 -8.49
CA ALA A 56 6.36 10.63 -9.64
C ALA A 56 7.74 9.98 -9.45
N LEU A 57 8.33 10.10 -8.26
CA LEU A 57 9.62 9.49 -7.92
C LEU A 57 9.53 7.96 -7.89
N ASP A 58 8.47 7.42 -7.28
CA ASP A 58 8.21 5.98 -7.24
C ASP A 58 8.10 5.37 -8.66
N ASN A 59 7.31 5.99 -9.55
CA ASN A 59 7.20 5.53 -10.92
C ASN A 59 8.53 5.62 -11.68
N ALA A 60 9.28 6.72 -11.51
CA ALA A 60 10.58 6.88 -12.16
C ALA A 60 11.60 5.82 -11.70
N GLN A 61 11.59 5.47 -10.41
CA GLN A 61 12.42 4.39 -9.88
C GLN A 61 12.01 3.03 -10.45
N LYS A 62 10.70 2.71 -10.46
CA LYS A 62 10.17 1.46 -11.02
C LYS A 62 10.53 1.32 -12.50
N ASP A 63 10.27 2.34 -13.30
CA ASP A 63 10.57 2.34 -14.74
C ASP A 63 12.07 2.20 -15.02
N PHE A 64 12.94 2.77 -14.17
CA PHE A 64 14.38 2.61 -14.29
C PHE A 64 14.82 1.17 -13.98
N PHE A 65 14.36 0.58 -12.88
CA PHE A 65 14.88 -0.72 -12.41
C PHE A 65 14.23 -1.94 -13.07
N VAL A 66 13.04 -1.83 -13.67
CA VAL A 66 12.45 -2.96 -14.41
C VAL A 66 13.43 -3.47 -15.47
N GLY A 67 13.63 -4.79 -15.50
CA GLY A 67 14.58 -5.48 -16.38
C GLY A 67 16.03 -5.52 -15.88
N HIS A 68 16.38 -4.77 -14.81
CA HIS A 68 17.72 -4.81 -14.24
C HIS A 68 17.97 -6.08 -13.43
N SER A 69 19.25 -6.38 -13.18
CA SER A 69 19.62 -7.51 -12.36
C SER A 69 19.39 -7.19 -10.88
N THR A 70 18.91 -8.17 -10.12
CA THR A 70 18.88 -8.09 -8.65
C THR A 70 20.29 -7.89 -8.06
N LYS A 71 21.33 -8.26 -8.80
CA LYS A 71 22.74 -8.05 -8.42
C LYS A 71 23.17 -6.58 -8.46
N ASP A 72 22.47 -5.74 -9.23
CA ASP A 72 22.72 -4.30 -9.29
C ASP A 72 22.29 -3.61 -7.99
N ILE A 73 21.32 -4.19 -7.28
CA ILE A 73 20.84 -3.71 -5.97
C ILE A 73 21.73 -4.23 -4.84
N LYS A 74 21.92 -5.56 -4.75
CA LYS A 74 22.74 -6.17 -3.71
C LYS A 74 23.33 -7.48 -4.20
N LYS A 75 24.66 -7.60 -4.19
CA LYS A 75 25.39 -8.78 -4.64
C LYS A 75 24.97 -10.09 -3.96
N SER A 76 24.52 -10.04 -2.70
CA SER A 76 24.10 -11.21 -1.93
C SER A 76 22.69 -11.72 -2.25
N LEU A 77 21.85 -10.94 -2.96
CA LEU A 77 20.55 -11.42 -3.41
C LEU A 77 20.72 -12.54 -4.43
N PRO A 78 19.80 -13.51 -4.53
CA PRO A 78 19.84 -14.50 -5.61
C PRO A 78 19.82 -13.82 -6.99
N ALA A 79 20.49 -14.42 -7.98
CA ALA A 79 20.51 -13.88 -9.34
C ALA A 79 19.12 -13.94 -9.97
N GLY A 80 18.65 -12.80 -10.45
CA GLY A 80 17.32 -12.65 -11.01
C GLY A 80 17.13 -11.31 -11.70
N VAL A 81 15.89 -11.06 -12.11
CA VAL A 81 15.46 -9.85 -12.79
C VAL A 81 14.40 -9.14 -11.95
N ILE A 82 14.44 -7.81 -11.96
CA ILE A 82 13.43 -6.96 -11.34
C ILE A 82 12.26 -6.81 -12.33
N GLU A 83 11.06 -7.19 -11.90
CA GLU A 83 9.84 -7.13 -12.69
C GLU A 83 8.85 -6.13 -12.08
N ARG A 84 8.01 -5.55 -12.94
CA ARG A 84 6.94 -4.66 -12.48
C ARG A 84 5.96 -5.45 -11.62
N GLY A 85 5.50 -4.83 -10.54
CA GLY A 85 4.45 -5.42 -9.72
C GLY A 85 3.14 -5.60 -10.46
N LYS A 86 2.22 -6.32 -9.83
CA LYS A 86 0.92 -6.67 -10.40
C LYS A 86 -0.18 -6.64 -9.35
N ARG A 87 -1.42 -6.55 -9.83
CA ARG A 87 -2.59 -6.74 -8.97
C ARG A 87 -2.66 -8.19 -8.51
N VAL A 88 -2.86 -8.38 -7.23
CA VAL A 88 -2.93 -9.69 -6.58
C VAL A 88 -4.17 -9.80 -5.71
N ARG A 89 -4.67 -11.03 -5.60
CA ARG A 89 -5.73 -11.40 -4.69
C ARG A 89 -5.44 -12.82 -4.22
N SER A 90 -5.34 -13.02 -2.90
CA SER A 90 -5.17 -14.36 -2.34
C SER A 90 -6.49 -15.13 -2.38
N GLU A 91 -6.44 -16.45 -2.26
CA GLU A 91 -7.60 -17.21 -1.78
C GLU A 91 -7.97 -16.81 -0.33
N ALA A 92 -9.07 -17.36 0.18
CA ALA A 92 -9.49 -17.13 1.57
C ALA A 92 -8.66 -17.99 2.53
N ILE A 93 -7.74 -17.36 3.27
CA ILE A 93 -6.79 -17.99 4.18
C ILE A 93 -7.41 -18.10 5.58
N ALA A 94 -7.33 -19.27 6.21
CA ALA A 94 -7.76 -19.46 7.59
C ALA A 94 -6.90 -18.65 8.57
N LEU A 95 -7.54 -18.07 9.59
CA LEU A 95 -6.86 -17.30 10.64
C LEU A 95 -6.84 -18.05 11.97
N PRO A 96 -5.71 -18.07 12.69
CA PRO A 96 -5.60 -18.77 13.96
C PRO A 96 -6.55 -18.18 15.02
N GLY A 97 -7.27 -19.07 15.72
CA GLY A 97 -8.15 -18.70 16.84
C GLY A 97 -9.33 -17.80 16.46
N THR A 98 -9.80 -17.85 15.21
CA THR A 98 -10.99 -17.13 14.73
C THR A 98 -11.79 -18.02 13.77
N SER A 99 -13.10 -17.80 13.64
CA SER A 99 -13.92 -18.42 12.59
C SER A 99 -13.82 -17.72 11.23
N TYR A 100 -13.15 -16.57 11.17
CA TYR A 100 -12.98 -15.79 9.95
C TYR A 100 -11.82 -16.32 9.10
N ARG A 101 -11.95 -16.12 7.80
CA ARG A 101 -10.88 -16.23 6.82
C ARG A 101 -10.50 -14.84 6.33
N VAL A 102 -9.27 -14.67 5.88
CA VAL A 102 -8.78 -13.42 5.27
C VAL A 102 -8.50 -13.59 3.79
N GLN A 103 -8.82 -12.55 3.02
CA GLN A 103 -8.35 -12.42 1.65
C GLN A 103 -7.54 -11.13 1.53
N PHE A 104 -6.29 -11.23 1.09
CA PHE A 104 -5.45 -10.09 0.79
C PHE A 104 -5.65 -9.68 -0.67
N ALA A 105 -5.95 -8.40 -0.90
CA ALA A 105 -6.10 -7.88 -2.26
C ALA A 105 -5.44 -6.50 -2.38
N GLY A 106 -4.60 -6.33 -3.39
CA GLY A 106 -3.84 -5.10 -3.59
C GLY A 106 -3.03 -5.12 -4.87
N GLU A 107 -2.05 -4.23 -4.96
CA GLU A 107 -1.10 -4.13 -6.06
C GLU A 107 0.30 -4.16 -5.48
N THR A 108 1.09 -5.16 -5.87
CA THR A 108 2.49 -5.23 -5.47
C THR A 108 3.26 -4.13 -6.18
N ASP A 109 4.31 -3.64 -5.54
CA ASP A 109 5.18 -2.63 -6.15
C ASP A 109 6.12 -3.26 -7.17
N THR A 110 6.90 -4.24 -6.72
CA THR A 110 7.94 -4.88 -7.51
C THR A 110 8.03 -6.36 -7.15
N ILE A 111 8.24 -7.20 -8.18
CA ILE A 111 8.48 -8.63 -8.03
C ILE A 111 9.92 -8.91 -8.47
N LEU A 112 10.64 -9.71 -7.70
CA LEU A 112 11.97 -10.19 -8.07
C LEU A 112 11.82 -11.62 -8.61
N ASN A 113 12.16 -11.85 -9.86
CA ASN A 113 12.11 -13.19 -10.46
C ASN A 113 13.52 -13.80 -10.43
N PHE A 114 13.77 -14.69 -9.47
CA PHE A 114 15.07 -15.32 -9.30
C PHE A 114 15.19 -16.57 -10.17
N SER A 115 16.29 -16.66 -10.90
CA SER A 115 16.59 -17.79 -11.80
C SER A 115 16.55 -19.16 -11.13
N ARG A 116 16.87 -19.26 -9.84
CA ARG A 116 16.97 -20.53 -9.08
C ARG A 116 16.48 -20.46 -7.64
N ALA A 117 15.77 -19.39 -7.26
CA ALA A 117 15.33 -19.17 -5.88
C ALA A 117 13.86 -18.75 -5.76
N GLY A 118 13.04 -19.05 -6.78
CA GLY A 118 11.65 -18.61 -6.83
C GLY A 118 11.56 -17.10 -6.99
N TYR A 119 10.74 -16.46 -6.15
CA TYR A 119 10.38 -15.07 -6.26
C TYR A 119 10.81 -14.27 -5.04
N GLY A 120 10.90 -12.95 -5.18
CA GLY A 120 10.93 -12.01 -4.08
C GLY A 120 9.85 -10.96 -4.26
N VAL A 121 9.44 -10.33 -3.16
CA VAL A 121 8.55 -9.17 -3.19
C VAL A 121 9.30 -8.02 -2.55
N CYS A 122 9.31 -6.87 -3.24
CA CYS A 122 9.86 -5.66 -2.66
C CYS A 122 9.04 -4.43 -2.97
N ASP A 123 9.27 -3.41 -2.15
CA ASP A 123 8.61 -2.11 -2.22
C ASP A 123 9.68 -1.01 -2.25
N PHE A 124 9.46 0.02 -3.05
CA PHE A 124 10.44 1.09 -3.26
C PHE A 124 10.16 2.23 -2.30
N LYS A 125 11.19 2.71 -1.61
CA LYS A 125 11.07 3.77 -0.62
C LYS A 125 11.99 4.93 -0.96
N THR A 126 11.41 6.11 -1.18
CA THR A 126 12.17 7.35 -1.29
C THR A 126 12.44 7.91 0.11
N SER A 127 13.29 7.20 0.86
CA SER A 127 13.70 7.56 2.21
C SER A 127 14.98 6.80 2.57
N SER A 128 15.69 7.28 3.58
CA SER A 128 16.76 6.50 4.20
C SER A 128 16.20 5.25 4.88
N PRO A 129 16.96 4.14 4.92
CA PRO A 129 16.62 3.00 5.75
C PRO A 129 16.63 3.43 7.23
N GLY A 130 15.47 3.46 7.87
CA GLY A 130 15.34 3.77 9.30
C GLY A 130 15.18 2.51 10.14
N GLU A 131 15.48 2.61 11.44
CA GLU A 131 15.11 1.58 12.41
C GLU A 131 13.59 1.36 12.38
N GLY A 132 13.15 0.10 12.41
CA GLY A 132 11.72 -0.28 12.36
C GLY A 132 11.06 -0.25 10.98
N ALA A 133 11.75 0.19 9.91
CA ALA A 133 11.18 0.17 8.56
C ALA A 133 10.80 -1.26 8.12
N SER A 134 11.63 -2.25 8.43
CA SER A 134 11.34 -3.66 8.14
C SER A 134 10.09 -4.17 8.86
N GLU A 135 9.87 -3.75 10.11
CA GLU A 135 8.69 -4.17 10.89
C GLU A 135 7.40 -3.54 10.34
N LEU A 136 7.46 -2.24 10.03
CA LEU A 136 6.33 -1.48 9.54
C LEU A 136 5.86 -2.00 8.17
N TYR A 137 6.78 -2.07 7.20
CA TYR A 137 6.45 -2.48 5.84
C TYR A 137 6.41 -4.01 5.66
N GLY A 138 6.97 -4.77 6.59
CA GLY A 138 7.04 -6.22 6.49
C GLY A 138 5.67 -6.87 6.42
N ARG A 139 4.68 -6.34 7.14
CA ARG A 139 3.28 -6.83 7.12
C ARG A 139 2.66 -6.76 5.72
N GLN A 140 2.92 -5.69 4.98
CA GLN A 140 2.44 -5.53 3.62
C GLN A 140 3.12 -6.53 2.68
N LEU A 141 4.44 -6.69 2.80
CA LEU A 141 5.22 -7.62 1.98
C LEU A 141 4.83 -9.09 2.25
N LEU A 142 4.60 -9.46 3.50
CA LEU A 142 4.11 -10.78 3.92
C LEU A 142 2.73 -11.08 3.34
N ALA A 143 1.81 -10.11 3.38
CA ALA A 143 0.49 -10.26 2.76
C ALA A 143 0.59 -10.49 1.25
N TYR A 144 1.50 -9.79 0.56
CA TYR A 144 1.75 -9.99 -0.86
C TYR A 144 2.41 -11.32 -1.17
N ALA A 145 3.33 -11.78 -0.33
CA ALA A 145 3.93 -13.11 -0.46
C ALA A 145 2.83 -14.19 -0.47
N ILE A 146 1.95 -14.17 0.54
CA ILE A 146 0.81 -15.09 0.63
C ILE A 146 -0.12 -14.96 -0.59
N ALA A 147 -0.44 -13.74 -1.03
CA ALA A 147 -1.32 -13.53 -2.18
C ALA A 147 -0.72 -14.00 -3.50
N LEU A 148 0.60 -13.98 -3.64
CA LEU A 148 1.31 -14.49 -4.82
C LEU A 148 1.43 -16.02 -4.81
N GLU A 149 1.72 -16.60 -3.65
CA GLU A 149 1.85 -18.05 -3.52
C GLU A 149 0.50 -18.79 -3.51
N ARG A 150 -0.56 -18.12 -3.06
CA ARG A 150 -1.91 -18.69 -2.91
C ARG A 150 -2.95 -17.76 -3.55
N PRO A 151 -2.90 -17.54 -4.87
CA PRO A 151 -3.81 -16.63 -5.54
C PRO A 151 -5.24 -17.20 -5.60
N SER A 152 -6.24 -16.33 -5.67
CA SER A 152 -7.64 -16.75 -5.89
C SER A 152 -7.93 -17.01 -7.37
N GLY A 153 -8.84 -17.94 -7.65
CA GLY A 153 -9.31 -18.24 -9.01
C GLY A 153 -8.24 -18.96 -9.84
N ASP A 154 -8.19 -18.67 -11.15
CA ASP A 154 -7.31 -19.37 -12.09
C ASP A 154 -5.93 -18.74 -12.24
N ALA A 155 -5.59 -17.76 -11.40
CA ALA A 155 -4.28 -17.11 -11.45
C ALA A 155 -3.17 -18.09 -11.04
N LEU A 156 -2.09 -18.14 -11.82
CA LEU A 156 -0.96 -19.02 -11.54
C LEU A 156 -0.21 -18.59 -10.27
N PRO A 157 0.03 -19.52 -9.31
CA PRO A 157 0.87 -19.26 -8.15
C PRO A 157 2.29 -18.85 -8.53
N LEU A 158 2.80 -17.79 -7.90
CA LEU A 158 4.22 -17.44 -7.92
C LEU A 158 4.85 -17.88 -6.59
N ALA A 159 5.33 -19.12 -6.56
CA ALA A 159 5.90 -19.74 -5.37
C ALA A 159 7.23 -20.47 -5.68
N PRO A 160 8.16 -20.56 -4.71
CA PRO A 160 8.11 -19.89 -3.40
C PRO A 160 8.53 -18.42 -3.51
N VAL A 161 7.98 -17.56 -2.64
CA VAL A 161 8.49 -16.22 -2.36
C VAL A 161 9.56 -16.34 -1.28
N SER A 162 10.83 -16.32 -1.68
CA SER A 162 11.98 -16.64 -0.84
C SER A 162 12.71 -15.42 -0.25
N ARG A 163 12.36 -14.20 -0.69
CA ARG A 163 12.93 -12.94 -0.21
C ARG A 163 11.87 -11.87 -0.10
N LEU A 164 11.92 -11.10 0.99
CA LEU A 164 11.12 -9.91 1.20
C LEU A 164 12.05 -8.76 1.53
N GLY A 165 11.78 -7.58 1.01
CA GLY A 165 12.58 -6.43 1.40
C GLY A 165 12.14 -5.12 0.80
N LEU A 166 12.86 -4.08 1.18
CA LEU A 166 12.69 -2.73 0.67
C LEU A 166 13.89 -2.37 -0.18
N ILE A 167 13.65 -1.58 -1.24
CA ILE A 167 14.72 -0.86 -1.93
C ILE A 167 14.56 0.61 -1.58
N CYS A 168 15.43 1.08 -0.68
CA CYS A 168 15.44 2.45 -0.19
C CYS A 168 16.37 3.32 -1.05
N PHE A 169 15.90 4.50 -1.41
CA PHE A 169 16.59 5.53 -2.19
C PHE A 169 16.73 6.79 -1.34
N PRO A 170 17.70 6.85 -0.40
CA PRO A 170 18.01 8.07 0.33
C PRO A 170 18.47 9.15 -0.65
N PRO A 171 17.95 10.39 -0.55
CA PRO A 171 18.50 11.50 -1.31
C PRO A 171 19.85 11.91 -0.69
N ASP A 172 20.92 11.87 -1.49
CA ASP A 172 22.26 12.24 -1.03
C ASP A 172 22.52 13.74 -1.25
N ASP A 173 22.47 14.20 -2.50
CA ASP A 173 22.62 15.60 -2.90
C ASP A 173 22.01 15.87 -4.29
N MET A 174 22.15 17.11 -4.77
CA MET A 174 21.78 17.52 -6.12
C MET A 174 23.03 17.75 -6.95
N ILE A 175 23.10 17.16 -8.14
CA ILE A 175 24.19 17.35 -9.09
C ILE A 175 23.70 18.11 -10.34
N GLU A 176 24.52 19.01 -10.87
CA GLU A 176 24.29 19.63 -12.18
C GLU A 176 24.68 18.64 -13.28
N LEU A 177 23.76 18.38 -14.21
CA LEU A 177 23.99 17.48 -15.33
C LEU A 177 24.67 18.23 -16.49
N PRO A 178 25.55 17.57 -17.26
CA PRO A 178 26.13 18.17 -18.45
C PRO A 178 25.05 18.68 -19.40
N THR A 179 25.27 19.85 -19.98
CA THR A 179 24.38 20.47 -20.96
C THR A 179 24.40 19.65 -22.26
N ARG A 180 23.60 18.58 -22.33
CA ARG A 180 23.39 17.85 -23.58
C ARG A 180 22.47 18.65 -24.48
N ALA A 181 22.86 18.79 -25.75
CA ALA A 181 21.93 19.19 -26.81
C ALA A 181 20.74 18.21 -26.81
N VAL A 182 19.58 18.69 -26.39
CA VAL A 182 18.35 17.91 -26.41
C VAL A 182 17.98 17.71 -27.89
N LYS A 183 17.93 16.47 -28.38
CA LYS A 183 17.25 16.19 -29.65
C LYS A 183 15.80 16.64 -29.48
N PRO A 184 15.29 17.60 -30.27
CA PRO A 184 13.94 18.09 -30.08
C PRO A 184 12.96 16.92 -30.20
N ALA A 185 12.05 16.81 -29.24
CA ALA A 185 10.91 15.91 -29.39
C ALA A 185 10.19 16.30 -30.68
N ALA A 186 10.09 15.36 -31.61
CA ALA A 186 9.40 15.56 -32.88
C ALA A 186 7.91 15.79 -32.59
N LYS A 187 7.52 17.06 -32.33
CA LYS A 187 6.16 17.65 -32.36
C LYS A 187 5.99 18.95 -31.54
N SER A 188 7.01 19.78 -31.30
CA SER A 188 6.76 21.13 -30.76
C SER A 188 7.28 22.23 -31.72
N ARG A 189 6.35 23.11 -32.13
CA ARG A 189 6.58 24.31 -32.96
C ARG A 189 6.81 25.57 -32.10
N ALA A 190 7.15 25.41 -30.82
CA ALA A 190 7.42 26.52 -29.92
C ALA A 190 8.91 26.91 -29.99
N ALA A 191 9.19 28.22 -29.95
CA ALA A 191 10.53 28.77 -29.89
C ALA A 191 11.36 28.04 -28.82
N THR A 192 12.53 27.54 -29.20
CA THR A 192 13.43 26.79 -28.34
C THR A 192 13.80 27.64 -27.13
N PRO A 193 13.35 27.32 -25.90
CA PRO A 193 13.83 28.02 -24.72
C PRO A 193 15.35 27.84 -24.65
N ALA A 194 16.08 28.87 -24.22
CA ALA A 194 17.48 28.70 -23.85
C ALA A 194 17.60 27.45 -22.97
N ALA A 195 18.52 26.55 -23.31
CA ALA A 195 18.63 25.24 -22.64
C ALA A 195 18.79 25.46 -21.14
N LEU A 196 17.74 25.20 -20.37
CA LEU A 196 17.78 25.29 -18.92
C LEU A 196 18.83 24.30 -18.41
N LYS A 197 19.64 24.74 -17.44
CA LYS A 197 20.52 23.84 -16.70
C LYS A 197 19.66 22.73 -16.09
N ARG A 198 20.16 21.50 -16.21
CA ARG A 198 19.47 20.31 -15.71
C ARG A 198 20.17 19.83 -14.46
N TYR A 199 19.39 19.31 -13.51
CA TYR A 199 19.89 18.77 -12.27
C TYR A 199 19.33 17.36 -12.06
N ALA A 200 20.01 16.57 -11.24
CA ALA A 200 19.54 15.26 -10.79
C ALA A 200 19.79 15.09 -9.30
N TYR A 201 18.90 14.36 -8.63
CA TYR A 201 19.18 13.84 -7.30
C TYR A 201 20.18 12.68 -7.41
N ARG A 202 21.26 12.73 -6.64
CA ARG A 202 22.09 11.55 -6.41
C ARG A 202 21.45 10.72 -5.31
N THR A 203 21.42 9.40 -5.53
CA THR A 203 20.88 8.42 -4.60
C THR A 203 21.57 7.08 -4.83
N SER A 204 21.45 6.18 -3.85
CA SER A 204 21.91 4.80 -3.93
C SER A 204 20.75 3.85 -3.65
N ALA A 205 20.68 2.72 -4.35
CA ALA A 205 19.73 1.66 -4.03
C ALA A 205 20.23 0.88 -2.81
N VAL A 206 19.48 0.94 -1.70
CA VAL A 206 19.81 0.24 -0.46
C VAL A 206 18.79 -0.84 -0.18
N TRP A 207 19.22 -2.10 -0.25
CA TRP A 207 18.38 -3.24 0.12
C TRP A 207 18.29 -3.38 1.65
N VAL A 208 17.05 -3.40 2.15
CA VAL A 208 16.72 -3.73 3.53
C VAL A 208 15.93 -5.03 3.53
N GLU A 209 16.50 -6.08 4.12
CA GLU A 209 15.83 -7.38 4.22
C GLU A 209 14.67 -7.29 5.22
N VAL A 210 13.58 -8.00 4.91
CA VAL A 210 12.45 -8.24 5.79
C VAL A 210 12.39 -9.74 6.06
N GLU A 211 12.48 -10.11 7.33
CA GLU A 211 12.37 -11.51 7.72
C GLU A 211 10.95 -12.03 7.50
N ARG A 212 10.85 -13.22 6.91
CA ARG A 212 9.56 -13.87 6.67
C ARG A 212 9.17 -14.73 7.87
N ASN A 213 8.07 -14.38 8.53
CA ASN A 213 7.45 -15.18 9.57
C ASN A 213 5.92 -15.19 9.40
N ASP A 214 5.43 -16.18 8.65
CA ASP A 214 4.01 -16.28 8.29
C ASP A 214 3.13 -16.58 9.50
N GLU A 215 3.63 -17.33 10.49
CA GLU A 215 2.87 -17.65 11.71
C GLU A 215 2.63 -16.41 12.55
N ALA A 216 3.68 -15.65 12.87
CA ALA A 216 3.55 -14.39 13.60
C ALA A 216 2.65 -13.40 12.85
N PHE A 217 2.79 -13.35 11.52
CA PHE A 217 1.98 -12.49 10.68
C PHE A 217 0.49 -12.87 10.69
N LEU A 218 0.14 -14.14 10.54
CA LEU A 218 -1.25 -14.59 10.56
C LEU A 218 -1.89 -14.45 11.94
N ASN A 219 -1.11 -14.60 13.02
CA ASN A 219 -1.57 -14.25 14.38
C ASN A 219 -1.88 -12.76 14.53
N PHE A 220 -1.01 -11.88 13.99
CA PHE A 220 -1.29 -10.45 13.93
C PHE A 220 -2.57 -10.16 13.12
N VAL A 221 -2.72 -10.77 11.93
CA VAL A 221 -3.90 -10.58 11.09
C VAL A 221 -5.17 -11.07 11.80
N ALA A 222 -5.10 -12.18 12.53
CA ALA A 222 -6.20 -12.68 13.34
C ALA A 222 -6.66 -11.64 14.38
N ASN A 223 -5.71 -10.97 15.06
CA ASN A 223 -6.01 -9.91 16.01
C ASN A 223 -6.60 -8.66 15.32
N ALA A 224 -6.05 -8.28 14.17
CA ALA A 224 -6.57 -7.17 13.36
C ALA A 224 -8.01 -7.45 12.88
N VAL A 225 -8.28 -8.67 12.41
CA VAL A 225 -9.63 -9.11 12.00
C VAL A 225 -10.59 -9.09 13.19
N LYS A 226 -10.22 -9.71 14.31
CA LYS A 226 -11.01 -9.67 15.56
C LYS A 226 -11.36 -8.24 15.94
N LEU A 227 -10.41 -7.32 15.87
CA LEU A 227 -10.61 -5.91 16.17
C LEU A 227 -11.69 -5.31 15.27
N ILE A 228 -11.56 -5.41 13.94
CA ILE A 228 -12.48 -4.79 12.96
C ILE A 228 -13.85 -5.48 12.85
N THR A 229 -13.98 -6.70 13.37
CA THR A 229 -15.26 -7.44 13.44
C THR A 229 -16.01 -7.22 14.75
N ARG A 230 -15.47 -6.44 15.69
CA ARG A 230 -16.19 -6.10 16.93
C ARG A 230 -17.48 -5.34 16.59
N PRO A 231 -18.62 -5.65 17.23
CA PRO A 231 -19.86 -4.89 17.07
C PRO A 231 -19.71 -3.44 17.52
N THR A 232 -18.88 -3.21 18.54
CA THR A 232 -18.61 -1.90 19.11
C THR A 232 -17.20 -1.44 18.78
N MET A 233 -17.09 -0.15 18.43
CA MET A 233 -15.82 0.50 18.14
C MET A 233 -14.87 0.37 19.35
N PRO A 234 -13.59 0.01 19.14
CA PRO A 234 -12.59 -0.03 20.20
C PRO A 234 -12.23 1.38 20.69
N ARG A 235 -11.49 1.45 21.81
CA ARG A 235 -10.98 2.72 22.33
C ARG A 235 -10.04 3.37 21.32
N SER A 236 -10.18 4.69 21.15
CA SER A 236 -9.21 5.49 20.40
C SER A 236 -7.84 5.48 21.07
N ALA A 237 -6.78 5.54 20.26
CA ALA A 237 -5.45 5.88 20.77
C ALA A 237 -5.46 7.25 21.49
N PRO A 238 -4.61 7.44 22.51
CA PRO A 238 -4.44 8.73 23.17
C PRO A 238 -4.14 9.83 22.15
N ASN A 239 -4.76 10.99 22.29
CA ASN A 239 -4.52 12.17 21.44
C ASN A 239 -4.71 11.98 19.92
N CYS A 240 -5.43 10.95 19.47
CA CYS A 240 -5.70 10.77 18.05
C CYS A 240 -6.49 11.95 17.45
N GLY A 241 -5.82 12.73 16.58
CA GLY A 241 -6.41 13.90 15.92
C GLY A 241 -7.62 13.56 15.06
N TRP A 242 -7.61 12.42 14.39
CA TRP A 242 -8.72 11.95 13.55
C TRP A 242 -9.98 11.58 14.35
N CYS A 243 -9.82 10.88 15.48
CA CYS A 243 -10.94 10.59 16.36
C CYS A 243 -11.49 11.87 17.00
N ARG A 244 -10.62 12.83 17.35
CA ARG A 244 -11.04 14.15 17.83
C ARG A 244 -11.85 14.89 16.77
N TRP A 245 -11.31 14.99 15.55
CA TRP A 245 -11.98 15.61 14.41
C TRP A 245 -13.34 14.97 14.14
N SER A 246 -13.41 13.64 14.07
CA SER A 246 -14.66 12.90 13.78
C SER A 246 -15.74 13.17 14.84
N ARG A 247 -15.37 13.29 16.12
CA ARG A 247 -16.32 13.65 17.19
C ARG A 247 -16.80 15.09 17.08
N MET A 248 -15.94 16.01 16.67
CA MET A 248 -16.29 17.43 16.51
C MET A 248 -17.18 17.67 15.28
N THR A 249 -17.01 16.87 14.22
CA THR A 249 -17.75 17.06 12.96
C THR A 249 -19.01 16.21 12.83
N ALA A 250 -19.15 15.12 13.60
CA ALA A 250 -20.33 14.26 13.53
C ALA A 250 -21.68 15.02 13.68
N PRO A 251 -21.85 15.94 14.66
CA PRO A 251 -23.11 16.68 14.80
C PRO A 251 -23.44 17.56 13.58
N LEU A 252 -22.42 18.12 12.92
CA LEU A 252 -22.59 19.01 11.76
C LEU A 252 -23.03 18.24 10.51
N LEU A 253 -22.55 16.99 10.35
CA LEU A 253 -22.93 16.11 9.25
C LEU A 253 -24.35 15.54 9.43
N GLU A 254 -24.78 15.33 10.67
CA GLU A 254 -26.15 14.89 10.99
C GLU A 254 -27.17 16.00 10.73
N GLN A 255 -26.84 17.26 11.09
CA GLN A 255 -27.69 18.43 10.81
C GLN A 255 -27.88 18.66 9.30
N THR A 256 -26.78 18.67 8.52
CA THR A 256 -26.83 18.86 7.07
C THR A 256 -27.60 17.76 6.33
N SER A 257 -27.59 16.52 6.84
CA SER A 257 -28.38 15.42 6.26
C SER A 257 -29.87 15.58 6.54
N SER A 258 -30.23 16.08 7.73
CA SER A 258 -31.62 16.40 8.09
C SER A 258 -32.18 17.54 7.25
N ASP A 259 -31.40 18.61 7.07
CA ASP A 259 -31.83 19.78 6.28
C ASP A 259 -31.97 19.45 4.78
N ALA A 260 -31.07 18.62 4.23
CA ALA A 260 -31.17 18.15 2.86
C ALA A 260 -32.41 17.26 2.61
N LEU A 261 -32.79 16.42 3.58
CA LEU A 261 -34.01 15.61 3.53
C LEU A 261 -35.28 16.47 3.67
N ALA A 262 -35.24 17.54 4.48
CA ALA A 262 -36.34 18.48 4.61
C ALA A 262 -36.62 19.24 3.31
N HIS A 263 -35.57 19.69 2.60
CA HIS A 263 -35.71 20.38 1.32
C HIS A 263 -36.22 19.49 0.17
N LEU A 264 -35.81 18.21 0.14
CA LEU A 264 -36.35 17.25 -0.85
C LEU A 264 -37.83 16.90 -0.59
N SER A 265 -38.30 17.03 0.66
CA SER A 265 -39.72 16.83 1.00
C SER A 265 -40.61 18.02 0.65
N THR A 266 -40.04 19.23 0.54
CA THR A 266 -40.80 20.44 0.17
C THR A 266 -40.94 20.64 -1.34
N ASP A 267 -40.04 20.07 -2.14
CA ASP A 267 -40.09 20.15 -3.61
C ASP A 267 -40.94 19.04 -4.27
N ALA A 268 -41.48 18.12 -3.48
CA ALA A 268 -42.33 17.01 -3.93
C ALA A 268 -43.84 17.20 -3.61
N ALA A 269 -44.23 18.40 -3.18
CA ALA A 269 -45.62 18.77 -2.86
C ALA A 269 -46.19 19.77 -3.87
#